data_AF-A0AAN9XS71-F1
#
_entry.id   AF-A0AAN9XS71-F1
#
_cell.length_a   1.000
_cell.length_b   1.000
_cell.length_c   1.000
_cell.angle_alpha   90.00
_cell.angle_beta   90.00
_cell.angle_gamma   90.00
#
_symmetry.space_group_name_H-M   'P 1'
#
loop_
_entity.id
_entity.type
_entity.pdbx_description
1 polymer ?
#
loop_
_entity_poly.entity_id
_entity_poly.type
_entity_poly.pdbx_seq_one_letter_code
_entity_poly.pdbx_strand_id
1 'polypeptide(L)'
;MRYMKPLQLFHDLKNSTLNQRGRFLGLDVGDKYVGLALSDFDNKIASPFSVLVRKKTNTSLMASDFESLISKYSLKGFVIGIPFDKHRVSSEAVQVKIFINHLCRTKMLEGVKYTYWNECFTSKNVELLLKPLKLNHPVLSKTMLDKFAAVGILQGYLDFVNRKAKQTAMEWRHGSEITTIITNV
;
A
#
# COMPACT_ATOMS: atom_id res chain seq x y z
N MET A 1 13.99 4.20 -4.54
CA MET A 1 12.63 4.65 -4.13
C MET A 1 12.72 5.76 -3.09
N ARG A 2 11.72 6.64 -3.03
CA ARG A 2 11.63 7.79 -2.11
C ARG A 2 10.51 7.59 -1.09
N TYR A 3 10.84 7.62 0.20
CA TYR A 3 9.83 7.59 1.26
C TYR A 3 9.01 8.88 1.26
N MET A 4 7.70 8.76 1.50
CA MET A 4 6.77 9.86 1.67
C MET A 4 5.83 9.58 2.83
N LYS A 5 5.38 10.65 3.52
CA LYS A 5 4.33 10.52 4.53
C LYS A 5 3.04 10.03 3.87
N PRO A 6 2.20 9.22 4.55
CA PRO A 6 1.01 8.59 3.95
C PRO A 6 0.09 9.56 3.18
N LEU A 7 -0.25 10.71 3.78
CA LEU A 7 -1.10 11.73 3.15
C LEU A 7 -0.41 12.45 1.99
N GLN A 8 0.89 12.71 2.12
CA GLN A 8 1.67 13.38 1.08
C GLN A 8 1.78 12.51 -0.17
N LEU A 9 1.95 11.19 0.00
CA LEU A 9 1.93 10.22 -1.10
C LEU A 9 0.59 10.26 -1.86
N PHE A 10 -0.52 10.33 -1.13
CA PHE A 10 -1.87 10.38 -1.72
C PHE A 10 -2.13 11.68 -2.48
N HIS A 11 -1.77 12.83 -1.87
CA HIS A 11 -1.94 14.14 -2.50
C HIS A 11 -1.12 14.29 -3.77
N ASP A 12 0.13 13.84 -3.75
CA ASP A 12 1.02 13.86 -4.91
C ASP A 12 0.42 13.07 -6.09
N LEU A 13 -0.26 11.94 -5.83
CA LEU A 13 -0.98 11.21 -6.86
C LEU A 13 -2.23 11.95 -7.34
N LYS A 14 -3.02 12.55 -6.44
CA LYS A 14 -4.27 13.26 -6.79
C LYS A 14 -4.05 14.57 -7.54
N ASN A 15 -2.93 15.24 -7.29
CA ASN A 15 -2.56 16.49 -7.96
C ASN A 15 -1.90 16.25 -9.33
N SER A 16 -1.79 14.99 -9.77
CA SER A 16 -1.33 14.66 -11.11
C SER A 16 -2.41 14.99 -12.15
N THR A 17 -2.00 15.41 -13.36
CA THR A 17 -2.93 15.76 -14.44
C THR A 17 -3.78 14.56 -14.87
N LEU A 18 -4.92 14.77 -15.55
CA LEU A 18 -5.85 13.69 -15.95
C LEU A 18 -5.17 12.54 -16.73
N ASN A 19 -4.11 12.84 -17.50
CA ASN A 19 -3.31 11.86 -18.25
C ASN A 19 -2.25 11.13 -17.40
N GLN A 20 -2.18 11.41 -16.10
CA GLN A 20 -1.26 10.81 -15.14
C GLN A 20 -1.96 10.00 -14.03
N ARG A 21 -3.23 9.65 -14.25
CA ARG A 21 -3.98 8.73 -13.36
C ARG A 21 -3.13 7.51 -13.04
N GLY A 22 -2.95 7.28 -11.76
CA GLY A 22 -2.07 6.26 -11.22
C GLY A 22 -2.78 5.34 -10.25
N ARG A 23 -2.20 4.16 -10.09
CA ARG A 23 -2.62 3.17 -9.09
C ARG A 23 -1.56 3.04 -8.01
N PHE A 24 -1.99 2.63 -6.83
CA PHE A 24 -1.12 2.18 -5.76
C PHE A 24 -0.94 0.65 -5.80
N LEU A 25 0.25 0.20 -5.45
CA LEU A 25 0.54 -1.20 -5.18
C LEU A 25 0.70 -1.39 -3.67
N GLY A 26 -0.13 -2.24 -3.09
CA GLY A 26 -0.03 -2.71 -1.71
C GLY A 26 0.90 -3.90 -1.60
N LEU A 27 1.81 -3.88 -0.62
CA LEU A 27 2.75 -4.96 -0.36
C LEU A 27 2.59 -5.48 1.07
N ASP A 28 2.31 -6.77 1.20
CA ASP A 28 2.49 -7.53 2.44
C ASP A 28 3.81 -8.32 2.36
N VAL A 29 4.79 -7.96 3.18
CA VAL A 29 6.15 -8.50 3.09
C VAL A 29 6.35 -9.60 4.13
N GLY A 30 6.06 -10.84 3.75
CA GLY A 30 6.37 -12.03 4.55
C GLY A 30 7.75 -12.61 4.27
N ASP A 31 8.13 -13.67 4.99
CA ASP A 31 9.47 -14.29 4.86
C ASP A 31 9.70 -14.97 3.51
N LYS A 32 8.69 -15.73 3.05
CA LYS A 32 8.76 -16.52 1.80
C LYS A 32 8.10 -15.83 0.61
N TYR A 33 7.15 -14.94 0.88
CA TYR A 33 6.28 -14.37 -0.13
C TYR A 33 6.09 -12.88 0.10
N VAL A 34 5.94 -12.12 -0.97
CA VAL A 34 5.40 -10.77 -0.94
C VAL A 34 4.04 -10.78 -1.61
N GLY A 35 2.99 -10.62 -0.80
CA GLY A 35 1.63 -10.48 -1.29
C GLY A 35 1.43 -9.11 -1.92
N LEU A 36 0.76 -9.07 -3.07
CA LEU A 36 0.50 -7.83 -3.80
C LEU A 36 -1.00 -7.58 -3.95
N ALA A 37 -1.39 -6.32 -3.75
CA ALA A 37 -2.71 -5.80 -4.06
C ALA A 37 -2.61 -4.55 -4.93
N LEU A 38 -3.61 -4.32 -5.78
CA LEU A 38 -3.66 -3.19 -6.70
C LEU A 38 -4.87 -2.33 -6.40
N SER A 39 -4.72 -1.01 -6.39
CA SER A 39 -5.86 -0.10 -6.31
C SER A 39 -6.54 0.05 -7.67
N ASP A 40 -7.81 0.47 -7.66
CA ASP A 40 -8.43 1.07 -8.83
C ASP A 40 -7.82 2.45 -9.17
N PHE A 41 -8.14 2.98 -10.35
CA PHE A 41 -7.64 4.30 -10.80
C PHE A 41 -8.23 5.46 -9.98
N ASP A 42 -9.39 5.26 -9.36
CA ASP A 42 -9.98 6.21 -8.44
C ASP A 42 -9.28 6.23 -7.08
N ASN A 43 -8.47 5.21 -6.80
CA ASN A 43 -7.78 4.98 -5.53
C ASN A 43 -8.76 4.94 -4.35
N LYS A 44 -9.83 4.14 -4.51
CA LYS A 44 -10.89 3.88 -3.54
C LYS A 44 -10.94 2.42 -3.12
N ILE A 45 -10.67 1.48 -4.04
CA ILE A 45 -10.83 0.04 -3.82
C ILE A 45 -9.50 -0.66 -4.09
N ALA A 46 -9.09 -1.54 -3.18
CA ALA A 46 -7.99 -2.47 -3.35
C ALA A 46 -8.48 -3.84 -3.80
N SER A 47 -7.76 -4.49 -4.72
CA SER A 47 -8.07 -5.83 -5.21
C SER A 47 -6.85 -6.76 -5.09
N PRO A 48 -7.06 -8.07 -4.81
CA PRO A 48 -5.96 -9.04 -4.81
C PRO A 48 -5.28 -9.06 -6.17
N PHE A 49 -3.95 -9.04 -6.21
CA PHE A 49 -3.21 -9.00 -7.48
C PHE A 49 -2.37 -10.26 -7.71
N SER A 50 -1.23 -10.38 -7.03
CA SER A 50 -0.33 -11.52 -7.24
C SER A 50 0.52 -11.76 -5.99
N VAL A 51 1.40 -12.76 -6.05
CA VAL A 51 2.39 -13.04 -5.01
C VAL A 51 3.74 -13.22 -5.68
N LEU A 52 4.76 -12.58 -5.14
CA LEU A 52 6.15 -12.80 -5.55
C LEU A 52 6.86 -13.69 -4.53
N VAL A 53 7.70 -14.60 -5.01
CA VAL A 53 8.53 -15.43 -4.12
C VAL A 53 9.71 -14.58 -3.64
N ARG A 54 9.92 -14.54 -2.32
CA ARG A 54 11.01 -13.80 -1.68
C ARG A 54 12.12 -14.74 -1.26
N LYS A 55 13.35 -14.40 -1.65
CA LYS A 55 14.60 -15.03 -1.18
C LYS A 55 15.62 -13.92 -0.93
N LYS A 56 16.59 -14.12 -0.03
CA LYS A 56 17.66 -13.12 0.17
C LYS A 56 18.46 -12.86 -1.11
N THR A 57 18.61 -13.89 -1.95
CA THR A 57 19.40 -13.86 -3.18
C THR A 57 18.68 -13.31 -4.41
N ASN A 58 17.35 -13.14 -4.39
CA ASN A 58 16.57 -12.77 -5.58
C ASN A 58 16.11 -11.30 -5.61
N THR A 59 16.71 -10.43 -4.79
CA THR A 59 16.31 -9.01 -4.70
C THR A 59 16.32 -8.31 -6.07
N SER A 60 17.35 -8.52 -6.89
CA SER A 60 17.44 -7.88 -8.22
C SER A 60 16.34 -8.36 -9.18
N LEU A 61 15.99 -9.65 -9.12
CA LEU A 61 14.88 -10.19 -9.91
C LEU A 61 13.55 -9.58 -9.47
N MET A 62 13.32 -9.48 -8.15
CA MET A 62 12.12 -8.81 -7.63
C MET A 62 12.06 -7.34 -8.02
N ALA A 63 13.18 -6.63 -8.04
CA ALA A 63 13.22 -5.24 -8.49
C ALA A 63 12.83 -5.13 -9.98
N SER A 64 13.27 -6.05 -10.83
CA SER A 64 12.85 -6.14 -12.23
C SER A 64 11.36 -6.47 -12.39
N ASP A 65 10.83 -7.37 -11.56
CA ASP A 65 9.39 -7.66 -11.52
C ASP A 65 8.59 -6.39 -11.17
N PHE A 66 9.01 -5.67 -10.13
CA PHE A 66 8.36 -4.42 -9.73
C PHE A 66 8.46 -3.33 -10.80
N GLU A 67 9.61 -3.17 -11.45
CA GLU A 67 9.80 -2.23 -12.57
C GLU A 67 8.83 -2.53 -13.72
N SER A 68 8.70 -3.81 -14.08
CA SER A 68 7.74 -4.27 -15.10
C SER A 68 6.30 -3.98 -14.69
N LEU A 69 5.95 -4.20 -13.42
CA LEU A 69 4.62 -3.89 -12.89
C LEU A 69 4.32 -2.39 -12.89
N ILE A 70 5.31 -1.54 -12.59
CA ILE A 70 5.16 -0.08 -12.58
C ILE A 70 4.69 0.42 -13.94
N SER A 71 5.38 0.00 -15.01
CA SER A 71 5.05 0.36 -16.38
C SER A 71 3.71 -0.22 -16.80
N LYS A 72 3.48 -1.52 -16.56
CA LYS A 72 2.28 -2.24 -17.01
C LYS A 72 0.98 -1.75 -16.35
N TYR A 73 1.03 -1.36 -15.08
CA TYR A 73 -0.15 -1.01 -14.30
C TYR A 73 -0.23 0.48 -13.94
N SER A 74 0.67 1.31 -14.48
CA SER A 74 0.70 2.75 -14.20
C SER A 74 0.81 3.04 -12.70
N LEU A 75 1.71 2.30 -12.02
CA LEU A 75 1.89 2.43 -10.59
C LEU A 75 2.60 3.75 -10.26
N LYS A 76 2.09 4.50 -9.30
CA LYS A 76 2.67 5.78 -8.88
C LYS A 76 3.18 5.79 -7.44
N GLY A 77 2.80 4.79 -6.65
CA GLY A 77 3.33 4.64 -5.31
C GLY A 77 3.12 3.25 -4.73
N PHE A 78 3.99 2.89 -3.79
CA PHE A 78 3.88 1.65 -3.03
C PHE A 78 3.41 1.92 -1.60
N VAL A 79 2.51 1.08 -1.12
CA VAL A 79 2.01 1.09 0.26
C VAL A 79 2.50 -0.20 0.90
N ILE A 80 3.47 -0.08 1.79
CA ILE A 80 4.14 -1.25 2.38
C ILE A 80 3.61 -1.48 3.79
N GLY A 81 3.03 -2.65 4.02
CA GLY A 81 2.62 -3.08 5.35
C GLY A 81 3.82 -3.14 6.29
N ILE A 82 3.71 -2.55 7.47
CA ILE A 82 4.69 -2.70 8.53
C ILE A 82 3.98 -3.16 9.81
N PRO A 83 4.41 -4.27 10.43
CA PRO A 83 3.89 -4.68 11.73
C PRO A 83 4.16 -3.59 12.75
N PHE A 84 3.14 -3.20 13.51
CA PHE A 84 3.30 -2.25 14.60
C PHE A 84 3.13 -2.97 15.92
N ASP A 85 4.21 -2.99 16.68
CA ASP A 85 4.15 -3.29 18.10
C ASP A 85 4.21 -1.96 18.86
N LYS A 86 3.19 -1.75 19.70
CA LYS A 86 2.98 -0.56 20.53
C LYS A 86 4.07 -0.33 21.58
N HIS A 87 4.90 -1.33 21.86
CA HIS A 87 5.94 -1.26 22.90
C HIS A 87 7.37 -1.37 22.36
N ARG A 88 7.59 -2.01 21.20
CA ARG A 88 8.94 -2.21 20.61
C ARG A 88 8.88 -2.25 19.09
N VAL A 89 10.01 -2.03 18.43
CA VAL A 89 10.14 -2.38 17.01
C VAL A 89 10.25 -3.90 16.92
N SER A 90 9.27 -4.55 16.28
CA SER A 90 9.30 -6.00 16.12
C SER A 90 10.39 -6.42 15.13
N SER A 91 10.88 -7.66 15.24
CA SER A 91 11.90 -8.20 14.34
C SER A 91 11.43 -8.21 12.87
N GLU A 92 10.14 -8.43 12.67
CA GLU A 92 9.44 -8.44 11.38
C GLU A 92 9.45 -7.06 10.74
N ALA A 93 9.19 -5.99 11.52
CA ALA A 93 9.27 -4.62 11.04
C ALA A 93 10.68 -4.25 10.55
N VAL A 94 11.72 -4.76 11.23
CA VAL A 94 13.11 -4.61 10.78
C VAL A 94 13.33 -5.35 9.46
N GLN A 95 12.84 -6.59 9.33
CA GLN A 95 12.98 -7.36 8.09
C GLN A 95 12.31 -6.71 6.89
N VAL A 96 11.12 -6.11 7.07
CA VAL A 96 10.45 -5.33 6.02
C VAL A 96 11.33 -4.16 5.59
N LYS A 97 11.84 -3.36 6.53
CA LYS A 97 12.72 -2.21 6.23
C LYS A 97 14.00 -2.64 5.51
N ILE A 98 14.62 -3.75 5.92
CA ILE A 98 15.80 -4.31 5.24
C ILE A 98 15.47 -4.68 3.80
N PHE A 99 14.35 -5.34 3.57
CA PHE A 99 13.90 -5.70 2.22
C PHE A 99 13.70 -4.47 1.33
N ILE A 100 12.99 -3.45 1.82
CA ILE A 100 12.79 -2.19 1.09
C ILE A 100 14.12 -1.48 0.81
N ASN A 101 15.05 -1.50 1.77
CA ASN A 101 16.39 -0.94 1.57
C ASN A 101 17.18 -1.71 0.50
N HIS A 102 17.09 -3.04 0.47
CA HIS A 102 17.71 -3.85 -0.60
C HIS A 102 17.12 -3.52 -1.97
N LEU A 103 15.79 -3.39 -2.08
CA LEU A 103 15.13 -2.94 -3.30
C LEU A 103 15.62 -1.55 -3.73
N CYS A 104 15.73 -0.59 -2.80
CA CYS A 104 16.25 0.75 -3.10
C CYS A 104 17.69 0.72 -3.65
N ARG A 105 18.55 -0.16 -3.12
CA ARG A 105 19.95 -0.28 -3.55
C ARG A 105 20.12 -0.78 -4.99
N THR A 106 19.12 -1.45 -5.55
CA THR A 106 19.15 -1.90 -6.95
C THR A 106 19.11 -0.75 -7.96
N LYS A 107 18.65 0.45 -7.54
CA LYS A 107 18.40 1.62 -8.40
C LYS A 107 17.36 1.44 -9.52
N MET A 108 16.87 0.23 -9.79
CA MET A 108 15.82 -0.04 -10.79
C MET A 108 14.47 0.62 -10.44
N LEU A 109 14.25 0.89 -9.15
CA LEU A 109 13.04 1.53 -8.63
C LEU A 109 13.32 3.00 -8.21
N GLU A 110 14.24 3.66 -8.92
CA GLU A 110 14.50 5.08 -8.74
C GLU A 110 13.28 5.91 -9.16
N GLY A 111 13.02 7.02 -8.47
CA GLY A 111 11.81 7.85 -8.68
C GLY A 111 10.50 7.30 -8.12
N VAL A 112 10.38 5.99 -7.85
CA VAL A 112 9.18 5.39 -7.25
C VAL A 112 9.00 5.88 -5.81
N LYS A 113 7.79 6.35 -5.48
CA LYS A 113 7.42 6.83 -4.15
C LYS A 113 6.85 5.70 -3.31
N TYR A 114 7.08 5.69 -2.01
CA TYR A 114 6.48 4.70 -1.13
C TYR A 114 6.17 5.27 0.24
N THR A 115 5.25 4.61 0.95
CA THR A 115 4.98 4.87 2.36
C THR A 115 4.88 3.56 3.13
N TYR A 116 5.04 3.65 4.45
CA TYR A 116 4.72 2.55 5.33
C TYR A 116 3.31 2.74 5.85
N TRP A 117 2.52 1.67 5.81
CA TRP A 117 1.20 1.63 6.39
C TRP A 117 1.18 0.62 7.52
N ASN A 118 0.85 1.12 8.71
CA ASN A 118 0.60 0.27 9.84
C ASN A 118 -0.83 -0.24 9.75
N GLU A 119 -1.01 -1.55 9.80
CA GLU A 119 -2.34 -2.11 9.95
C GLU A 119 -2.41 -3.14 11.08
N CYS A 120 -3.54 -3.09 11.80
CA CYS A 120 -4.00 -4.13 12.73
C CYS A 120 -4.78 -5.26 12.01
N PHE A 121 -4.75 -5.34 10.68
CA PHE A 121 -5.40 -6.42 9.93
C PHE A 121 -4.52 -7.66 9.97
N THR A 122 -4.77 -8.48 10.98
CA THR A 122 -3.93 -9.63 11.25
C THR A 122 -4.16 -10.73 10.22
N SER A 123 -3.12 -11.53 9.97
CA SER A 123 -3.23 -12.78 9.20
C SER A 123 -4.36 -13.69 9.69
N LYS A 124 -4.71 -13.62 10.99
CA LYS A 124 -5.85 -14.34 11.57
C LYS A 124 -7.20 -13.90 10.98
N ASN A 125 -7.39 -12.61 10.72
CA ASN A 125 -8.62 -12.11 10.10
C ASN A 125 -8.76 -12.66 8.68
N VAL A 126 -7.67 -12.64 7.90
CA VAL A 126 -7.63 -13.22 6.56
C VAL A 126 -7.85 -14.72 6.59
N GLU A 127 -7.21 -15.42 7.53
CA GLU A 127 -7.37 -16.86 7.72
C GLU A 127 -8.83 -17.25 8.00
N LEU A 128 -9.51 -16.50 8.86
CA LEU A 128 -10.95 -16.68 9.12
C LEU A 128 -11.80 -16.49 7.86
N LEU A 129 -11.46 -15.51 7.01
CA LEU A 129 -12.16 -15.27 5.74
C LEU A 129 -11.94 -16.41 4.73
N LEU A 130 -10.75 -17.02 4.73
CA LEU A 130 -10.39 -18.09 3.78
C LEU A 130 -10.79 -19.48 4.27
N LYS A 131 -11.01 -19.67 5.57
CA LYS A 131 -11.36 -20.96 6.17
C LYS A 131 -12.55 -21.67 5.49
N PRO A 132 -13.65 -20.98 5.10
CA PRO A 132 -14.77 -21.63 4.42
C PRO A 132 -14.42 -22.23 3.05
N LEU A 133 -13.36 -21.74 2.40
CA LEU A 133 -12.93 -22.20 1.07
C LEU A 133 -12.23 -23.58 1.12
N LYS A 134 -11.96 -24.13 2.32
CA LYS A 134 -11.33 -25.45 2.53
C LYS A 134 -10.09 -25.66 1.64
N LEU A 135 -9.21 -24.67 1.62
CA LEU A 135 -7.96 -24.73 0.86
C LEU A 135 -7.01 -25.73 1.53
N ASN A 136 -6.91 -26.93 0.96
CA ASN A 136 -6.11 -28.02 1.52
C ASN A 136 -4.65 -28.01 1.04
N HIS A 137 -4.35 -27.30 -0.05
CA HIS A 137 -3.00 -27.24 -0.61
C HIS A 137 -2.18 -26.13 0.09
N PRO A 138 -1.12 -26.44 0.86
CA PRO A 138 -0.47 -25.47 1.75
C PRO A 138 0.06 -24.21 1.04
N VAL A 139 0.60 -24.37 -0.17
CA VAL A 139 1.08 -23.25 -0.97
C VAL A 139 -0.07 -22.37 -1.47
N LEU A 140 -1.21 -22.98 -1.84
CA LEU A 140 -2.37 -22.24 -2.31
C LEU A 140 -2.98 -21.44 -1.14
N SER A 141 -3.13 -22.06 0.03
CA SER A 141 -3.65 -21.42 1.23
C SER A 141 -2.76 -20.26 1.66
N LYS A 142 -1.42 -20.46 1.68
CA LYS A 142 -0.48 -19.41 2.05
C LYS A 142 -0.46 -18.24 1.06
N THR A 143 -0.41 -18.54 -0.24
CA THR A 143 -0.40 -17.48 -1.27
C THR A 143 -1.71 -16.71 -1.31
N MET A 144 -2.86 -17.35 -1.09
CA MET A 144 -4.13 -16.65 -0.89
C MET A 144 -4.08 -15.73 0.32
N LEU A 145 -3.60 -16.24 1.46
CA LEU A 145 -3.45 -15.44 2.68
C LEU A 145 -2.59 -14.19 2.42
N ASP A 146 -1.43 -14.34 1.77
CA ASP A 146 -0.55 -13.21 1.44
C ASP A 146 -1.23 -12.19 0.51
N LYS A 147 -1.98 -12.64 -0.52
CA LYS A 147 -2.73 -11.72 -1.39
C LYS A 147 -3.75 -10.91 -0.62
N PHE A 148 -4.56 -11.58 0.20
CA PHE A 148 -5.64 -10.92 0.94
C PHE A 148 -5.11 -10.05 2.10
N ALA A 149 -3.97 -10.40 2.68
CA ALA A 149 -3.28 -9.52 3.63
C ALA A 149 -2.83 -8.21 2.96
N ALA A 150 -2.26 -8.29 1.76
CA ALA A 150 -1.89 -7.10 0.99
C ALA A 150 -3.11 -6.23 0.62
N VAL A 151 -4.27 -6.84 0.40
CA VAL A 151 -5.54 -6.11 0.19
C VAL A 151 -5.95 -5.36 1.43
N GLY A 152 -5.90 -5.99 2.61
CA GLY A 152 -6.15 -5.32 3.89
C GLY A 152 -5.30 -4.07 4.01
N ILE A 153 -3.97 -4.22 3.85
CA ILE A 153 -3.01 -3.12 4.00
C ILE A 153 -3.35 -1.96 3.07
N LEU A 154 -3.59 -2.26 1.79
CA LEU A 154 -3.88 -1.23 0.82
C LEU A 154 -5.26 -0.59 1.07
N GLN A 155 -6.29 -1.39 1.36
CA GLN A 155 -7.63 -0.88 1.62
C GLN A 155 -7.64 0.01 2.87
N GLY A 156 -6.99 -0.41 3.95
CA GLY A 156 -6.86 0.39 5.18
C GLY A 156 -6.20 1.75 4.92
N TYR A 157 -5.15 1.77 4.08
CA TYR A 157 -4.50 3.01 3.64
C TYR A 157 -5.46 3.88 2.83
N LEU A 158 -6.09 3.33 1.80
CA LEU A 158 -7.01 4.07 0.92
C LEU A 158 -8.18 4.64 1.70
N ASP A 159 -8.77 3.87 2.60
CA ASP A 159 -9.88 4.31 3.46
C ASP A 159 -9.44 5.47 4.37
N PHE A 160 -8.26 5.37 4.97
CA PHE A 160 -7.73 6.44 5.81
C PHE A 160 -7.53 7.75 5.04
N VAL A 161 -6.83 7.70 3.91
CA VAL A 161 -6.50 8.91 3.15
C VAL A 161 -7.75 9.52 2.51
N ASN A 162 -8.70 8.71 2.05
CA ASN A 162 -9.98 9.21 1.52
C ASN A 162 -10.85 9.82 2.62
N ARG A 163 -10.90 9.24 3.83
CA ARG A 163 -11.59 9.87 4.97
C ARG A 163 -10.97 11.23 5.32
N LYS A 164 -9.64 11.31 5.37
CA LYS A 164 -8.94 12.56 5.65
C LYS A 164 -9.17 13.63 4.58
N ALA A 165 -9.11 13.27 3.31
CA ALA A 165 -9.39 14.19 2.21
C ALA A 165 -10.83 14.75 2.28
N LYS A 166 -11.83 13.91 2.60
CA LYS A 166 -13.21 14.35 2.80
C LYS A 166 -13.36 15.31 3.99
N GLN A 167 -12.69 15.01 5.10
CA GLN A 167 -12.71 15.88 6.29
C GLN A 167 -12.16 17.28 5.96
N THR A 168 -10.98 17.34 5.32
CA THR A 168 -10.39 18.62 4.89
C THR A 168 -11.32 19.37 3.94
N ALA A 169 -11.93 18.70 2.95
CA ALA A 169 -12.87 19.36 2.04
C ALA A 169 -14.11 19.92 2.76
N MET A 170 -14.62 19.24 3.79
CA MET A 170 -15.74 19.74 4.60
C MET A 170 -15.34 20.96 5.44
N GLU A 171 -14.19 20.94 6.11
CA GLU A 171 -13.67 22.07 6.90
C GLU A 171 -13.51 23.33 6.06
N TRP A 172 -13.00 23.20 4.83
CA TRP A 172 -12.86 24.33 3.89
C TRP A 172 -14.20 24.93 3.45
N ARG A 173 -15.22 24.10 3.21
CA ARG A 173 -16.57 24.59 2.81
C ARG A 173 -17.22 25.40 3.93
N HIS A 174 -17.19 24.89 5.16
CA HIS A 174 -17.76 25.59 6.32
C HIS A 174 -16.98 26.88 6.64
N GLY A 175 -15.64 26.88 6.55
CA GLY A 175 -14.85 28.09 6.76
C GLY A 175 -15.05 29.16 5.68
N SER A 176 -15.28 28.75 4.43
CA SER A 176 -15.55 29.66 3.32
C SER A 176 -16.95 30.28 3.39
N GLU A 177 -17.95 29.51 3.80
CA GLU A 177 -19.32 30.02 4.05
C GLU A 177 -19.33 31.04 5.19
N ILE A 178 -18.64 30.77 6.31
CA ILE A 178 -18.51 31.73 7.42
C ILE A 178 -17.81 33.01 6.96
N THR A 179 -16.72 32.91 6.20
CA THR A 179 -16.00 34.09 5.68
C THR A 179 -16.85 34.90 4.69
N THR A 180 -17.64 34.24 3.85
CA THR A 180 -18.56 34.89 2.89
C THR A 180 -19.71 35.59 3.60
N ILE A 181 -20.20 35.05 4.71
CA ILE A 181 -21.21 35.70 5.53
C ILE A 181 -20.65 36.97 6.17
N ILE A 182 -19.44 36.93 6.75
CA ILE A 182 -18.85 38.07 7.48
C ILE A 182 -18.45 39.22 6.54
N THR A 183 -18.09 38.94 5.29
CA THR A 183 -17.68 39.97 4.30
C THR A 183 -18.84 40.65 3.59
N ASN A 184 -20.07 40.13 3.74
CA ASN A 184 -21.30 40.70 3.19
C ASN A 184 -22.16 41.42 4.24
N VAL A 185 -21.62 41.72 5.43
CA VAL A 185 -22.22 42.57 6.48
C VAL A 185 -21.39 43.83 6.65
#